data_AF-A0A7X6QD27-F1
#
_entry.id   AF-A0A7X6QD27-F1
#
_cell.length_a   1.000
_cell.length_b   1.000
_cell.length_c   1.000
_cell.angle_alpha   90.00
_cell.angle_beta   90.00
_cell.angle_gamma   90.00
#
_symmetry.space_group_name_H-M   'P 1'
#
loop_
_entity.id
_entity.type
_entity.pdbx_description
1 polymer ?
#
loop_
_entity_poly.entity_id
_entity_poly.type
_entity_poly.pdbx_seq_one_letter_code
_entity_poly.pdbx_strand_id
1 'polypeptide(L)' 'MVEDRKKMELVDKAFEARQGSYSPYSRFRVGAALLTSDGRVFTGANIENASYGATICAERTAAVKAAFAGSREFVA' A
#
# COMPACT_ATOMS: atom_id res chain seq x y z
N MET A 1 15.22 11.36 -7.40
CA MET A 1 15.24 10.02 -8.01
C MET A 1 15.37 9.01 -6.88
N VAL A 2 14.54 7.96 -6.84
CA VAL A 2 14.66 6.89 -5.83
C VAL A 2 15.73 5.89 -6.31
N GLU A 3 16.69 5.61 -5.45
CA GLU A 3 17.76 4.64 -5.71
C GLU A 3 17.19 3.23 -5.94
N ASP A 4 17.81 2.44 -6.83
CA ASP A 4 17.26 1.14 -7.22
C ASP A 4 17.18 0.14 -6.06
N ARG A 5 18.13 0.19 -5.11
CA ARG A 5 18.05 -0.58 -3.86
C ARG A 5 16.79 -0.23 -3.07
N LYS A 6 16.43 1.05 -3.01
CA LYS A 6 15.24 1.50 -2.27
C LYS A 6 13.95 1.08 -2.96
N LYS A 7 13.93 1.03 -4.29
CA LYS A 7 12.79 0.46 -5.04
C LYS A 7 12.60 -1.02 -4.73
N MET A 8 13.69 -1.80 -4.69
CA MET A 8 13.62 -3.22 -4.30
C MET A 8 13.06 -3.40 -2.89
N GLU A 9 13.53 -2.61 -1.91
CA GLU A 9 12.97 -2.63 -0.55
C GLU A 9 11.45 -2.33 -0.52
N LEU A 10 10.97 -1.41 -1.35
CA LEU A 10 9.54 -1.09 -1.45
C LEU A 10 8.75 -2.25 -2.08
N VAL A 11 9.31 -2.91 -3.09
CA VAL A 11 8.71 -4.10 -3.71
C VAL A 11 8.58 -5.23 -2.68
N ASP A 12 9.62 -5.51 -1.90
CA ASP A 12 9.59 -6.53 -0.86
C ASP A 12 8.52 -6.22 0.19
N LYS A 13 8.46 -4.96 0.66
CA LYS A 13 7.42 -4.51 1.60
C LYS A 13 6.02 -4.60 1.02
N ALA A 14 5.84 -4.37 -0.28
CA ALA A 14 4.55 -4.53 -0.95
C ALA A 14 4.14 -6.01 -1.01
N PHE A 15 5.08 -6.93 -1.26
CA PHE A 15 4.82 -8.37 -1.21
C PHE A 15 4.49 -8.87 0.19
N GLU A 16 5.14 -8.36 1.23
CA GLU A 16 4.79 -8.63 2.62
C GLU A 16 3.37 -8.13 2.93
N ALA A 17 3.06 -6.88 2.57
CA ALA A 17 1.76 -6.27 2.80
C ALA A 17 0.61 -7.02 2.11
N ARG A 18 0.87 -7.56 0.91
CA ARG A 18 -0.09 -8.37 0.14
C ARG A 18 -0.66 -9.55 0.94
N GLN A 19 0.07 -10.07 1.94
CA GLN A 19 -0.44 -11.16 2.80
C GLN A 19 -1.62 -10.72 3.68
N GLY A 20 -1.75 -9.42 3.97
CA GLY A 20 -2.88 -8.84 4.70
C GLY A 20 -4.10 -8.52 3.83
N SER A 21 -4.11 -8.92 2.56
CA SER A 21 -5.24 -8.69 1.65
C SER A 21 -6.51 -9.40 2.13
N TYR A 22 -7.62 -8.67 2.15
CA TYR A 22 -8.97 -9.22 2.31
C TYR A 22 -9.68 -9.16 0.97
N SER A 23 -9.50 -10.19 0.14
CA SER A 23 -10.06 -10.25 -1.21
C SER A 23 -10.86 -11.55 -1.47
N PRO A 24 -11.92 -11.84 -0.68
CA PRO A 24 -12.65 -13.10 -0.81
C PRO A 24 -13.47 -13.19 -2.12
N TYR A 25 -13.80 -12.07 -2.75
CA TYR A 25 -14.66 -12.03 -3.92
C TYR A 25 -13.85 -12.24 -5.21
N SER A 26 -12.79 -11.45 -5.43
CA SER A 26 -11.94 -11.61 -6.63
C SER A 26 -10.87 -12.68 -6.48
N ARG A 27 -10.46 -12.99 -5.24
CA ARG A 27 -9.28 -13.81 -4.93
C ARG A 27 -7.96 -13.22 -5.46
N PHE A 28 -7.96 -11.94 -5.80
CA PHE A 28 -6.80 -11.23 -6.33
C PHE A 28 -6.14 -10.36 -5.26
N ARG A 29 -5.04 -10.86 -4.70
CA ARG A 29 -4.33 -10.19 -3.61
C ARG A 29 -3.34 -9.16 -4.15
N VAL A 30 -3.48 -7.92 -3.71
CA VAL A 30 -2.59 -6.79 -4.04
C VAL A 30 -2.02 -6.20 -2.76
N GLY A 31 -0.73 -5.84 -2.80
CA GLY A 31 -0.05 -5.09 -1.75
C GLY A 31 0.64 -3.86 -2.33
N ALA A 32 0.85 -2.85 -1.48
CA ALA A 32 1.51 -1.60 -1.83
C ALA A 32 2.41 -1.13 -0.68
N ALA A 33 3.47 -0.43 -1.02
CA ALA A 33 4.35 0.27 -0.10
C ALA A 33 4.58 1.69 -0.62
N LEU A 34 4.41 2.69 0.25
CA LEU A 34 4.47 4.11 -0.06
C LEU A 34 5.60 4.74 0.77
N LEU A 35 6.58 5.32 0.09
CA LEU A 35 7.70 6.07 0.68
C LEU A 35 7.33 7.56 0.80
N THR A 36 7.45 8.11 1.99
CA THR A 36 7.24 9.54 2.26
C THR A 36 8.54 10.33 2.16
N SER A 37 8.45 11.66 2.04
CA SER A 37 9.64 12.54 1.93
C SER A 37 10.55 12.50 3.17
N ASP A 38 9.98 12.19 4.34
CA ASP A 38 10.71 11.98 5.60
C ASP A 38 11.26 10.55 5.79
N GLY A 39 11.17 9.71 4.75
CA GLY A 39 11.79 8.39 4.70
C GLY A 39 10.98 7.26 5.36
N ARG A 40 9.80 7.54 5.92
CA ARG A 40 8.89 6.51 6.42
C ARG A 40 8.29 5.71 5.27
N VAL A 41 7.96 4.44 5.53
CA VAL A 41 7.27 3.57 4.57
C VAL A 41 5.95 3.11 5.16
N PHE A 42 4.86 3.38 4.46
CA PHE A 42 3.52 2.94 4.81
C PHE A 42 3.05 1.86 3.86
N THR A 43 2.48 0.79 4.38
CA THR A 43 2.05 -0.35 3.57
C THR A 43 0.55 -0.57 3.61
N GLY A 44 0.02 -1.11 2.52
CA GLY A 44 -1.40 -1.37 2.34
C GLY A 44 -1.66 -2.66 1.57
N ALA A 45 -2.85 -3.20 1.75
CA ALA A 45 -3.39 -4.31 0.97
C ALA A 45 -4.82 -3.96 0.53
N ASN A 46 -5.29 -4.61 -0.53
CA ASN A 46 -6.67 -4.41 -0.97
C ASN A 46 -7.66 -5.07 0.00
N ILE A 47 -8.74 -4.35 0.29
CA ILE A 47 -9.83 -4.77 1.17
C ILE A 47 -11.13 -4.66 0.38
N GLU A 48 -11.70 -5.81 0.03
CA GLU A 48 -12.93 -5.89 -0.73
C GLU A 48 -14.17 -5.84 0.16
N ASN A 49 -15.29 -5.51 -0.46
CA ASN A 49 -16.58 -5.44 0.18
C ASN A 49 -17.65 -6.12 -0.69
N ALA A 50 -18.71 -6.64 -0.07
CA ALA A 50 -19.82 -7.25 -0.80
C ALA A 50 -20.50 -6.27 -1.75
N SER A 51 -20.58 -4.99 -1.36
CA SER A 51 -20.83 -3.90 -2.30
C SER A 51 -19.54 -3.59 -3.04
N TYR A 52 -19.37 -4.14 -4.25
CA TYR A 52 -18.08 -4.16 -4.95
C TYR A 52 -17.46 -2.76 -5.12
N GLY A 53 -18.28 -1.72 -5.31
CA GLY A 53 -17.83 -0.33 -5.43
C GLY A 53 -17.20 0.25 -4.16
N ALA A 54 -17.42 -0.37 -2.99
CA ALA A 54 -16.83 0.02 -1.72
C ALA A 54 -15.45 -0.63 -1.46
N THR A 55 -14.92 -1.41 -2.41
CA THR A 55 -13.57 -1.98 -2.33
C THR A 55 -12.52 -0.87 -2.20
N ILE A 56 -11.52 -1.07 -1.33
CA ILE A 56 -10.37 -0.18 -1.16
C ILE A 56 -9.14 -0.86 -1.76
N CYS A 57 -8.45 -0.17 -2.67
CA CYS A 57 -7.22 -0.67 -3.30
C CYS A 57 -6.03 -0.59 -2.32
N ALA A 58 -4.98 -1.39 -2.55
CA ALA A 58 -3.82 -1.43 -1.65
C ALA A 58 -3.11 -0.08 -1.52
N GLU A 59 -3.02 0.65 -2.62
CA GLU A 59 -2.44 1.98 -2.76
C GLU A 59 -3.22 3.00 -1.92
N ARG A 60 -4.56 2.95 -1.98
CA ARG A 60 -5.43 3.78 -1.15
C ARG A 60 -5.27 3.45 0.33
N THR A 61 -5.15 2.17 0.68
CA THR A 61 -4.88 1.76 2.07
C THR A 61 -3.54 2.34 2.57
N ALA A 62 -2.47 2.26 1.78
CA ALA A 62 -1.16 2.82 2.14
C ALA A 62 -1.21 4.35 2.27
N ALA A 63 -1.83 5.04 1.31
CA ALA A 63 -1.96 6.49 1.30
C ALA A 63 -2.81 7.02 2.47
N VAL A 64 -3.93 6.35 2.78
CA VAL A 64 -4.79 6.73 3.91
C VAL A 64 -4.05 6.55 5.23
N LYS A 65 -3.28 5.46 5.41
CA LYS A 65 -2.45 5.27 6.62
C LYS A 65 -1.37 6.35 6.75
N ALA A 66 -0.67 6.67 5.66
CA ALA A 66 0.33 7.73 5.66
C ALA A 66 -0.31 9.09 6.01
N ALA A 67 -1.46 9.40 5.39
CA ALA A 67 -2.19 10.62 5.66
C ALA A 67 -2.70 10.68 7.12
N PHE A 68 -3.20 9.57 7.65
CA PHE A 68 -3.62 9.49 9.05
C PHE A 68 -2.44 9.71 10.02
N ALA A 69 -1.26 9.20 9.68
CA ALA A 69 -0.02 9.38 10.45
C ALA A 69 0.69 10.74 10.22
N GLY A 70 0.00 11.70 9.58
CA GLY A 70 0.48 13.07 9.37
C GLY A 70 1.38 13.29 8.14
N SER A 71 1.69 12.26 7.36
CA SER A 71 2.48 12.41 6.13
C SER A 71 1.63 13.00 4.99
N ARG A 72 2.12 14.02 4.30
CA ARG A 72 1.44 14.66 3.16
C ARG A 72 2.28 14.71 1.89
N GLU A 73 3.55 14.33 1.98
CA GLU A 73 4.50 14.35 0.87
C GLU A 73 5.01 12.94 0.61
N PHE A 74 4.96 12.53 -0.66
CA PHE A 74 5.25 11.18 -1.11
C PHE A 74 6.31 11.20 -2.21
N VAL A 75 7.14 10.16 -2.25
CA VAL A 75 8.29 10.05 -3.16
C VAL A 75 8.11 8.90 -4.15
N ALA A 76 7.61 7.75 -3.68
CA ALA A 76 7.40 6.54 -4.48
C ALA A 76 6.35 5.64 -3.84
#